data_AF-A0A1Y3CDM5-F1
#
_entry.id   AF-A0A1Y3CDM5-F1
#
_cell.length_a   1.000
_cell.length_b   1.000
_cell.length_c   1.000
_cell.angle_alpha   90.00
_cell.angle_beta   90.00
_cell.angle_gamma   90.00
#
_symmetry.space_group_name_H-M   'P 1'
#
loop_
_entity.id
_entity.type
_entity.pdbx_description
1 polymer ?
#
loop_
_entity_poly.entity_id
_entity_poly.type
_entity_poly.pdbx_seq_one_letter_code
_entity_poly.pdbx_strand_id
1 'polypeptide(L)'
;MIKKELSITELFGVLSVIALSISMLSNTYFYYSLDALWVMSILSPSFYISEIIKVVVIMAVMITVVGFLMDIYHRLIKIMNRVHPNKRYRLVSGEDNQIAVDAIKKSARKFQTGQSYFVTLFSAVFITVLAGLKVITFASLFWVSILIGTILGSFTNTEVKRDNTLKFFIFAILVILTACFSAHLKLNSLHKLPIAILKNQQVEKETQIWNVLDATQDKMILLNRNENNKIKIVKFDEINQIISNHK
;
A
#
# COMPACT_ATOMS: atom_id res chain seq x y z
N MET A 1 -11.17 -20.47 -26.57
CA MET A 1 -10.38 -20.43 -25.33
C MET A 1 -11.25 -20.95 -24.20
N ILE A 2 -10.99 -22.19 -23.75
CA ILE A 2 -11.73 -22.81 -22.64
C ILE A 2 -11.40 -22.01 -21.38
N LYS A 3 -12.42 -21.37 -20.79
CA LYS A 3 -12.32 -20.80 -19.43
C LYS A 3 -12.21 -22.00 -18.48
N LYS A 4 -10.98 -22.43 -18.21
CA LYS A 4 -10.71 -23.42 -17.16
C LYS A 4 -11.04 -22.72 -15.84
N GLU A 5 -12.22 -23.02 -15.28
CA GLU A 5 -12.58 -22.56 -13.95
C GLU A 5 -11.58 -23.21 -12.99
N LEU A 6 -10.77 -22.39 -12.34
CA LEU A 6 -9.86 -22.85 -11.30
C LEU A 6 -10.70 -23.51 -10.22
N SER A 7 -10.35 -24.74 -9.85
CA SER A 7 -10.94 -25.37 -8.67
C SER A 7 -10.67 -24.49 -7.44
N ILE A 8 -11.56 -24.52 -6.46
CA ILE A 8 -11.41 -23.76 -5.21
C ILE A 8 -10.03 -24.01 -4.58
N THR A 9 -9.54 -25.26 -4.66
CA THR A 9 -8.22 -25.67 -4.18
C THR A 9 -7.07 -25.00 -4.95
N GLU A 10 -7.14 -24.93 -6.27
CA GLU A 10 -6.13 -24.23 -7.07
C GLU A 10 -6.15 -22.71 -6.82
N LEU A 11 -7.33 -22.13 -6.62
CA LEU A 11 -7.48 -20.72 -6.24
C LEU A 11 -6.79 -20.44 -4.90
N PHE A 12 -7.04 -21.27 -3.88
CA PHE A 12 -6.37 -21.15 -2.57
C PHE A 12 -4.86 -21.38 -2.68
N GLY A 13 -4.42 -22.32 -3.51
CA GLY A 13 -3.00 -22.56 -3.78
C GLY A 13 -2.31 -21.32 -4.36
N VAL A 14 -2.89 -20.73 -5.40
CA VAL A 14 -2.37 -19.51 -6.03
C VAL A 14 -2.39 -18.33 -5.05
N LEU A 15 -3.48 -18.14 -4.30
CA LEU A 15 -3.57 -17.08 -3.29
C LEU A 15 -2.50 -17.23 -2.21
N SER A 16 -2.25 -18.46 -1.75
CA SER A 16 -1.27 -18.75 -0.70
C SER A 16 0.15 -18.48 -1.17
N VAL A 17 0.49 -18.86 -2.41
CA VAL A 17 1.79 -18.56 -3.01
C VAL A 17 2.00 -17.06 -3.11
N ILE A 18 1.00 -16.31 -3.62
CA ILE A 18 1.07 -14.85 -3.72
C ILE A 18 1.23 -14.22 -2.33
N ALA A 19 0.44 -14.65 -1.35
CA ALA A 19 0.49 -14.15 0.02
C ALA A 19 1.88 -14.38 0.66
N LEU A 20 2.44 -15.58 0.49
CA LEU A 20 3.78 -15.91 0.99
C LEU A 20 4.85 -15.05 0.31
N SER A 21 4.79 -14.86 -1.01
CA SER A 21 5.73 -14.00 -1.74
C SER A 21 5.68 -12.55 -1.26
N ILE A 22 4.48 -12.00 -1.03
CA ILE A 22 4.29 -10.65 -0.49
C ILE A 22 4.95 -10.50 0.87
N SER A 23 4.68 -11.46 1.75
CA SER A 23 5.20 -11.43 3.11
C SER A 23 6.72 -11.56 3.15
N MET A 24 7.27 -12.44 2.30
CA MET A 24 8.71 -12.61 2.14
C MET A 24 9.35 -11.32 1.64
N LEU A 25 8.78 -10.65 0.63
CA LEU A 25 9.30 -9.37 0.12
C LEU A 25 9.27 -8.26 1.18
N SER A 26 8.14 -8.07 1.87
CA SER A 26 8.00 -7.03 2.90
C SER A 26 9.01 -7.24 4.05
N ASN A 27 9.05 -8.47 4.59
CA ASN A 27 9.98 -8.78 5.68
C ASN A 27 11.44 -8.71 5.21
N THR A 28 11.76 -9.14 3.98
CA THR A 28 13.14 -9.08 3.46
C THR A 28 13.61 -7.64 3.40
N TYR A 29 12.78 -6.74 2.85
CA TYR A 29 13.12 -5.31 2.79
C TYR A 29 13.30 -4.70 4.19
N PHE A 30 12.41 -5.05 5.14
CA PHE A 30 12.49 -4.56 6.51
C PHE A 30 13.76 -5.02 7.24
N TYR A 31 14.03 -6.33 7.24
CA TYR A 31 15.18 -6.89 7.95
C TYR A 31 16.51 -6.62 7.25
N TYR A 32 16.52 -6.49 5.92
CA TYR A 32 17.69 -5.99 5.18
C TYR A 32 18.05 -4.56 5.61
N SER A 33 17.05 -3.69 5.75
CA SER A 33 17.26 -2.32 6.22
C SER A 33 17.76 -2.23 7.68
N LEU A 34 17.66 -3.32 8.44
CA LEU A 34 18.15 -3.44 9.81
C LEU A 34 19.41 -4.32 9.93
N ASP A 35 20.00 -4.75 8.81
CA ASP A 35 21.13 -5.69 8.76
C ASP A 35 20.89 -6.99 9.54
N ALA A 36 19.65 -7.47 9.50
CA ALA A 36 19.16 -8.59 10.32
C ALA A 36 18.42 -9.64 9.48
N LEU A 37 18.85 -9.88 8.24
CA LEU A 37 18.24 -10.88 7.35
C LEU A 37 18.19 -12.28 7.96
N TRP A 38 19.14 -12.63 8.84
CA TRP A 38 19.16 -13.91 9.54
C TRP A 38 17.91 -14.17 10.40
N VAL A 39 17.20 -13.12 10.83
CA VAL A 39 15.97 -13.23 11.63
C VAL A 39 14.85 -13.92 10.83
N MET A 40 14.87 -13.83 9.50
CA MET A 40 13.89 -14.45 8.61
C MET A 40 13.80 -15.97 8.77
N SER A 41 14.89 -16.65 9.10
CA SER A 41 14.92 -18.11 9.26
C SER A 41 14.33 -18.60 10.59
N ILE A 42 14.18 -17.70 11.57
CA ILE A 42 13.74 -18.03 12.95
C ILE A 42 12.33 -17.48 13.24
N LEU A 43 11.83 -16.61 12.37
CA LEU A 43 10.50 -16.01 12.43
C LEU A 43 9.38 -17.06 12.31
N SER A 44 8.40 -16.99 13.23
CA SER A 44 7.23 -17.85 13.14
C SER A 44 6.30 -17.43 11.98
N PRO A 45 5.56 -18.38 11.38
CA PRO A 45 4.58 -18.10 10.31
C PRO A 45 3.54 -17.02 10.67
N SER A 46 3.22 -16.84 11.95
CA SER A 46 2.30 -15.82 12.45
C SER A 46 2.72 -14.38 12.11
N PHE A 47 4.02 -14.08 12.12
CA PHE A 47 4.53 -12.77 11.70
C PHE A 47 4.29 -12.52 10.21
N TYR A 48 4.40 -13.57 9.39
CA TYR A 48 4.17 -13.46 7.96
C TYR A 48 2.70 -13.19 7.64
N ILE A 49 1.77 -13.83 8.34
CA ILE A 49 0.31 -13.63 8.19
C ILE A 49 -0.10 -12.21 8.57
N SER A 50 0.42 -11.69 9.70
CA SER A 50 0.16 -10.31 10.13
C SER A 50 0.58 -9.29 9.07
N GLU A 51 1.73 -9.51 8.43
CA GLU A 51 2.23 -8.63 7.37
C GLU A 51 1.37 -8.69 6.10
N ILE A 52 0.90 -9.88 5.72
CA ILE A 52 -0.04 -10.04 4.59
C ILE A 52 -1.30 -9.21 4.81
N ILE A 53 -1.89 -9.29 6.01
CA ILE A 53 -3.10 -8.55 6.35
C ILE A 53 -2.86 -7.04 6.22
N LYS A 54 -1.73 -6.53 6.74
CA LYS A 54 -1.38 -5.09 6.63
C LYS A 54 -1.27 -4.64 5.17
N VAL A 55 -0.54 -5.38 4.34
CA VAL A 55 -0.38 -5.06 2.91
C VAL A 55 -1.72 -5.06 2.19
N VAL A 56 -2.58 -6.06 2.44
CA VAL A 56 -3.92 -6.15 1.83
C VAL A 56 -4.80 -4.98 2.26
N VAL A 57 -4.79 -4.62 3.55
CA VAL A 57 -5.58 -3.49 4.08
C VAL A 57 -5.11 -2.17 3.47
N ILE A 58 -3.79 -1.92 3.44
CA ILE A 58 -3.23 -0.71 2.82
C ILE A 58 -3.64 -0.62 1.35
N MET A 59 -3.51 -1.72 0.61
CA MET A 59 -3.90 -1.79 -0.79
C MET A 59 -5.39 -1.46 -0.97
N ALA A 60 -6.27 -2.07 -0.17
CA ALA A 60 -7.71 -1.85 -0.24
C ALA A 60 -8.09 -0.39 0.06
N VAL A 61 -7.49 0.22 1.09
CA VAL A 61 -7.69 1.63 1.44
C VAL A 61 -7.26 2.55 0.30
N MET A 62 -6.09 2.30 -0.30
CA MET A 62 -5.59 3.13 -1.39
C MET A 62 -6.46 3.05 -2.65
N ILE A 63 -6.90 1.84 -3.01
CA ILE A 63 -7.80 1.62 -4.16
C ILE A 63 -9.14 2.31 -3.93
N THR A 64 -9.72 2.18 -2.73
CA THR A 64 -11.02 2.79 -2.39
C THR A 64 -10.95 4.32 -2.39
N VAL A 65 -9.88 4.93 -1.87
CA VAL A 65 -9.69 6.39 -1.90
C VAL A 65 -9.59 6.91 -3.33
N VAL A 66 -8.75 6.29 -4.18
CA VAL A 66 -8.62 6.72 -5.58
C VAL A 66 -9.94 6.52 -6.35
N GLY A 67 -10.59 5.37 -6.17
CA GLY A 67 -11.90 5.09 -6.77
C GLY A 67 -12.97 6.09 -6.34
N PHE A 68 -13.01 6.45 -5.05
CA PHE A 68 -13.95 7.43 -4.52
C PHE A 68 -13.73 8.83 -5.11
N LEU A 69 -12.47 9.28 -5.23
CA LEU A 69 -12.15 10.56 -5.88
C LEU A 69 -12.55 10.57 -7.36
N MET A 70 -12.36 9.44 -8.06
CA MET A 70 -12.79 9.26 -9.44
C MET A 70 -14.31 9.37 -9.58
N ASP A 71 -15.07 8.80 -8.65
CA ASP A 71 -16.53 8.88 -8.63
C ASP A 71 -17.03 10.29 -8.33
N ILE A 72 -16.38 11.01 -7.41
CA ILE A 72 -16.69 12.42 -7.12
C ILE A 72 -16.53 13.25 -8.40
N TYR A 73 -15.43 13.07 -9.13
CA TYR A 73 -15.20 13.80 -10.38
C TYR A 73 -16.31 13.55 -11.42
N HIS A 74 -16.73 12.28 -11.59
CA HIS A 74 -17.85 11.94 -12.47
C HIS A 74 -19.16 12.61 -12.02
N ARG A 75 -19.45 12.63 -10.72
CA ARG A 75 -20.63 13.32 -10.17
C ARG A 75 -20.57 14.82 -10.42
N LEU A 76 -19.42 15.46 -10.20
CA LEU A 76 -19.22 16.89 -10.45
C LEU A 76 -19.48 17.25 -11.91
N ILE A 77 -18.94 16.49 -12.86
CA ILE A 77 -19.18 16.74 -14.28
C ILE A 77 -20.64 16.50 -14.65
N LYS A 78 -21.29 15.49 -14.08
CA LYS A 78 -22.72 15.25 -14.32
C LYS A 78 -23.58 16.41 -13.82
N ILE A 79 -23.24 17.01 -12.68
CA ILE A 79 -23.91 18.20 -12.15
C ILE A 79 -23.63 19.41 -13.05
N MET A 80 -22.35 19.64 -13.39
CA MET A 80 -21.96 20.76 -14.25
C MET A 80 -22.65 20.70 -15.63
N ASN A 81 -22.76 19.52 -16.23
CA ASN A 81 -23.48 19.33 -17.50
C ASN A 81 -25.00 19.47 -17.37
N ARG A 82 -25.59 19.34 -16.16
CA ARG A 82 -27.00 19.66 -15.92
C ARG A 82 -27.22 21.17 -15.83
N VAL A 83 -26.30 21.88 -15.19
CA VAL A 83 -26.37 23.34 -14.99
C VAL A 83 -26.02 24.10 -16.26
N HIS A 84 -25.00 23.64 -16.99
CA HIS A 84 -24.57 24.16 -18.29
C HIS A 84 -24.52 23.02 -19.31
N PRO A 85 -25.64 22.73 -20.01
CA PRO A 85 -25.66 21.68 -21.00
C PRO A 85 -24.75 22.05 -22.17
N ASN A 86 -23.68 21.26 -22.34
CA ASN A 86 -22.84 21.34 -23.52
C ASN A 86 -23.68 21.05 -24.78
N LYS A 87 -23.38 21.78 -25.87
CA LYS A 87 -24.03 21.59 -27.18
C LYS A 87 -23.93 20.12 -27.59
N ARG A 88 -25.08 19.46 -27.77
CA ARG A 88 -25.14 18.06 -28.21
C ARG A 88 -24.73 17.98 -29.68
N TYR A 89 -23.76 17.14 -30.00
CA TYR A 89 -23.42 16.82 -31.38
C TYR A 89 -24.49 15.89 -31.94
N ARG A 90 -25.06 16.24 -33.09
CA ARG A 90 -26.05 15.41 -33.81
C ARG A 90 -25.27 14.57 -34.82
N LEU A 91 -25.27 13.25 -34.67
CA LEU A 91 -24.71 12.36 -35.68
C LEU A 91 -25.68 12.33 -36.86
N VAL A 92 -25.22 12.76 -38.03
CA VAL A 92 -26.01 12.71 -39.27
C VAL A 92 -25.76 11.35 -39.90
N SER A 93 -26.84 10.61 -40.16
CA SER A 93 -26.79 9.33 -40.85
C SER A 93 -26.48 9.59 -42.34
N GLY A 94 -25.25 9.31 -42.79
CA GLY A 94 -24.93 9.28 -44.22
C GLY A 94 -23.60 9.91 -44.64
N GLU A 95 -22.94 10.71 -43.79
CA GLU A 95 -21.60 11.25 -44.06
C GLU A 95 -20.50 10.49 -43.30
N ASP A 96 -19.27 10.59 -43.82
CA ASP A 96 -18.06 9.99 -43.24
C ASP A 96 -17.83 10.54 -41.81
N ASN A 97 -18.41 9.83 -40.84
CA ASN A 97 -18.51 10.25 -39.44
C ASN A 97 -17.16 10.25 -38.71
N GLN A 98 -16.03 10.11 -39.41
CA GLN A 98 -14.68 10.10 -38.85
C GLN A 98 -14.41 11.36 -38.03
N ILE A 99 -14.86 12.54 -38.49
CA ILE A 99 -14.71 13.81 -37.78
C ILE A 99 -15.44 13.79 -36.43
N ALA A 100 -16.66 13.24 -36.40
CA ALA A 100 -17.44 13.12 -35.16
C ALA A 100 -16.85 12.06 -34.20
N VAL A 101 -16.36 10.94 -34.74
CA VAL A 101 -15.68 9.89 -33.97
C VAL A 101 -14.39 10.42 -33.34
N ASP A 102 -13.60 11.21 -34.06
CA ASP A 102 -12.37 11.79 -33.56
C ASP A 102 -12.63 12.91 -32.55
N ALA A 103 -13.70 13.70 -32.73
CA ALA A 103 -14.15 14.67 -31.73
C ALA A 103 -14.57 13.96 -30.42
N ILE A 104 -15.29 12.83 -30.50
CA ILE A 104 -15.66 12.00 -29.34
C ILE A 104 -14.41 11.45 -28.67
N LYS A 105 -13.47 10.85 -29.41
CA LYS A 105 -12.20 10.35 -28.86
C LYS A 105 -11.38 11.45 -28.17
N LYS A 106 -11.30 12.64 -28.78
CA LYS A 106 -10.59 13.80 -28.21
C LYS A 106 -11.26 14.29 -26.93
N SER A 107 -12.59 14.29 -26.88
CA SER A 107 -13.35 14.64 -25.67
C SER A 107 -13.17 13.61 -24.55
N ALA A 108 -13.13 12.31 -24.88
CA ALA A 108 -12.88 11.23 -23.94
C ALA A 108 -11.46 11.30 -23.35
N ARG A 109 -10.45 11.59 -24.19
CA ARG A 109 -9.07 11.82 -23.72
C ARG A 109 -9.00 13.04 -22.80
N LYS A 110 -9.61 14.16 -23.17
CA LYS A 110 -9.68 15.36 -22.30
C LYS A 110 -10.35 15.07 -20.97
N PHE A 111 -11.42 14.25 -20.97
CA PHE A 111 -12.08 13.83 -19.75
C PHE A 111 -11.17 12.98 -18.85
N GLN A 112 -10.47 12.00 -19.42
CA GLN A 112 -9.50 11.16 -18.70
C GLN A 112 -8.35 11.99 -18.11
N THR A 113 -7.81 12.92 -18.90
CA THR A 113 -6.76 13.84 -18.46
C THR A 113 -7.27 14.76 -17.34
N GLY A 114 -8.48 15.32 -17.47
CA GLY A 114 -9.06 16.15 -16.41
C GLY A 114 -9.32 15.34 -15.13
N GLN A 115 -9.75 14.08 -15.26
CA GLN A 115 -9.95 13.19 -14.12
C GLN A 115 -8.63 12.88 -13.41
N SER A 116 -7.55 12.58 -14.15
CA SER A 116 -6.26 12.30 -13.55
C SER A 116 -5.67 13.52 -12.86
N TYR A 117 -5.78 14.71 -13.46
CA TYR A 117 -5.39 15.96 -12.81
C TYR A 117 -6.20 16.22 -11.54
N PHE A 118 -7.52 16.02 -11.56
CA PHE A 118 -8.37 16.21 -10.38
C PHE A 118 -7.96 15.29 -9.23
N VAL A 119 -7.83 13.98 -9.49
CA VAL A 119 -7.43 13.01 -8.46
C VAL A 119 -6.03 13.35 -7.93
N THR A 120 -5.09 13.67 -8.82
CA THR A 120 -3.72 14.00 -8.43
C THR A 120 -3.68 15.25 -7.54
N LEU A 121 -4.37 16.33 -7.92
CA LEU A 121 -4.41 17.57 -7.14
C LEU A 121 -5.04 17.35 -5.76
N PHE A 122 -6.21 16.69 -5.69
CA PHE A 122 -6.87 16.42 -4.41
C PHE A 122 -6.04 15.50 -3.52
N SER A 123 -5.42 14.47 -4.09
CA SER A 123 -4.53 13.59 -3.34
C SER A 123 -3.30 14.32 -2.82
N ALA A 124 -2.69 15.21 -3.62
CA ALA A 124 -1.54 16.01 -3.20
C ALA A 124 -1.90 16.95 -2.04
N VAL A 125 -3.05 17.64 -2.12
CA VAL A 125 -3.56 18.49 -1.02
C VAL A 125 -3.80 17.66 0.25
N PHE A 126 -4.42 16.49 0.12
CA PHE A 126 -4.67 15.63 1.27
C PHE A 126 -3.37 15.13 1.92
N ILE A 127 -2.41 14.73 1.11
CA ILE A 127 -1.10 14.24 1.55
C ILE A 127 -0.29 15.35 2.22
N THR A 128 -0.29 16.58 1.69
CA THR A 128 0.42 17.71 2.32
C THR A 128 -0.18 18.08 3.66
N VAL A 129 -1.51 18.00 3.81
CA VAL A 129 -2.19 18.17 5.11
C VAL A 129 -1.76 17.08 6.09
N LEU A 130 -1.74 15.80 5.68
CA LEU A 130 -1.28 14.70 6.54
C LEU A 130 0.21 14.82 6.93
N ALA A 131 1.05 15.32 6.03
CA ALA A 131 2.45 15.62 6.32
C ALA A 131 2.58 16.75 7.35
N GLY A 132 1.77 17.81 7.22
CA GLY A 132 1.71 18.92 8.18
C GLY A 132 1.29 18.48 9.58
N LEU A 133 0.41 17.48 9.67
CA LEU A 133 -0.01 16.85 10.93
C LEU A 133 1.01 15.84 11.51
N LYS A 134 2.20 15.70 10.89
CA LYS A 134 3.26 14.73 11.27
C LYS A 134 2.78 13.28 11.34
N VAL A 135 1.72 12.94 10.62
CA VAL A 135 1.21 11.56 10.49
C VAL A 135 2.10 10.78 9.53
N ILE A 136 2.59 11.44 8.47
CA ILE A 136 3.35 10.86 7.38
C ILE A 136 4.73 11.54 7.31
N THR A 137 5.80 10.76 7.26
CA THR A 137 7.17 11.28 7.07
C THR A 137 7.43 11.63 5.60
N PHE A 138 8.40 12.50 5.34
CA PHE A 138 8.75 12.90 3.97
C PHE A 138 9.08 11.70 3.06
N ALA A 139 9.79 10.70 3.59
CA ALA A 139 10.13 9.48 2.85
C ALA A 139 8.88 8.65 2.48
N SER A 140 7.86 8.61 3.35
CA SER A 140 6.59 7.95 3.00
C SER A 140 5.76 8.70 1.95
N LEU A 141 5.98 10.00 1.71
CA LEU A 141 5.28 10.75 0.65
C LEU A 141 5.60 10.22 -0.73
N PHE A 142 6.87 9.83 -0.97
CA PHE A 142 7.31 9.28 -2.23
C PHE A 142 6.57 7.98 -2.56
N TRP A 143 6.50 7.07 -1.60
CA TRP A 143 5.79 5.79 -1.75
C TRP A 143 4.29 5.96 -1.97
N VAL A 144 3.64 6.84 -1.19
CA VAL A 144 2.21 7.14 -1.37
C VAL A 144 1.95 7.72 -2.76
N SER A 145 2.80 8.63 -3.23
CA SER A 145 2.67 9.26 -4.55
C SER A 145 2.80 8.25 -5.68
N ILE A 146 3.78 7.33 -5.60
CA ILE A 146 3.94 6.25 -6.58
C ILE A 146 2.70 5.34 -6.59
N LEU A 147 2.22 4.91 -5.42
CA LEU A 147 1.06 4.03 -5.32
C LEU A 147 -0.19 4.67 -5.92
N ILE A 148 -0.47 5.94 -5.60
CA ILE A 148 -1.60 6.68 -6.19
C ILE A 148 -1.44 6.79 -7.70
N GLY A 149 -0.24 7.12 -8.19
CA GLY A 149 0.06 7.19 -9.62
C GLY A 149 -0.20 5.86 -10.34
N THR A 150 0.26 4.74 -9.77
CA THR A 150 0.06 3.40 -10.33
C THR A 150 -1.43 3.01 -10.34
N ILE A 151 -2.15 3.27 -9.25
CA ILE A 151 -3.60 3.00 -9.17
C ILE A 151 -4.37 3.84 -10.18
N LEU A 152 -4.07 5.13 -10.24
CA LEU A 152 -4.73 6.06 -11.16
C LEU A 152 -4.46 5.69 -12.62
N GLY A 153 -3.21 5.35 -12.96
CA GLY A 153 -2.83 4.87 -14.28
C GLY A 153 -3.60 3.60 -14.68
N SER A 154 -3.79 2.67 -13.74
CA SER A 154 -4.59 1.46 -13.95
C SER A 154 -6.07 1.78 -14.23
N PHE A 155 -6.64 2.74 -13.50
CA PHE A 155 -8.06 3.10 -13.65
C PHE A 155 -8.37 4.09 -14.78
N THR A 156 -7.39 4.85 -15.28
CA THR A 156 -7.63 5.84 -16.35
C THR A 156 -7.24 5.34 -17.74
N ASN A 157 -6.22 4.48 -17.86
CA ASN A 157 -5.75 4.00 -19.16
C ASN A 157 -6.71 2.95 -19.77
N THR A 158 -7.28 3.28 -20.94
CA THR A 158 -8.18 2.38 -21.69
C THR A 158 -7.50 1.14 -22.24
N GLU A 159 -6.19 1.19 -22.51
CA GLU A 159 -5.43 0.04 -23.00
C GLU A 159 -5.23 -0.99 -21.88
N VAL A 160 -4.88 -0.51 -20.69
CA VAL A 160 -4.80 -1.34 -19.47
C VAL A 160 -6.16 -1.94 -19.14
N LYS A 161 -7.27 -1.21 -19.34
CA LYS A 161 -8.62 -1.76 -19.14
C LYS A 161 -8.99 -2.85 -20.13
N ARG A 162 -8.41 -2.85 -21.34
CA ARG A 162 -8.76 -3.79 -22.41
C ARG A 162 -7.97 -5.08 -22.32
N ASP A 163 -6.70 -5.03 -21.92
CA ASP A 163 -5.83 -6.21 -21.84
C ASP A 163 -5.74 -6.77 -20.41
N ASN A 164 -6.18 -8.01 -20.24
CA ASN A 164 -6.14 -8.70 -18.94
C ASN A 164 -4.71 -9.02 -18.49
N THR A 165 -3.78 -9.25 -19.41
CA THR A 165 -2.37 -9.54 -19.09
C THR A 165 -1.71 -8.33 -18.46
N LEU A 166 -1.93 -7.15 -19.05
CA LEU A 166 -1.47 -5.86 -18.53
C LEU A 166 -2.08 -5.54 -17.16
N LYS A 167 -3.36 -5.88 -16.92
CA LYS A 167 -3.97 -5.73 -15.57
C LYS A 167 -3.26 -6.58 -14.53
N PHE A 168 -3.02 -7.85 -14.82
CA PHE A 168 -2.32 -8.74 -13.88
C PHE A 168 -0.90 -8.25 -13.61
N PHE A 169 -0.19 -7.80 -14.64
CA PHE A 169 1.16 -7.24 -14.49
C PHE A 169 1.18 -5.99 -13.61
N ILE A 170 0.28 -5.03 -13.86
CA ILE A 170 0.17 -3.80 -13.06
C ILE A 170 -0.25 -4.12 -11.63
N PHE A 171 -1.15 -5.09 -11.44
CA PHE A 171 -1.55 -5.55 -10.11
C PHE A 171 -0.36 -6.18 -9.35
N ALA A 172 0.45 -7.00 -10.01
CA ALA A 172 1.65 -7.58 -9.42
C ALA A 172 2.66 -6.49 -9.00
N ILE A 173 2.90 -5.49 -9.85
CA ILE A 173 3.75 -4.33 -9.50
C ILE A 173 3.18 -3.59 -8.29
N LEU A 174 1.87 -3.34 -8.28
CA LEU A 174 1.19 -2.63 -7.21
C LEU A 174 1.30 -3.38 -5.87
N VAL A 175 1.19 -4.71 -5.90
CA VAL A 175 1.40 -5.58 -4.74
C VAL A 175 2.83 -5.46 -4.21
N ILE A 176 3.84 -5.50 -5.09
CA ILE A 176 5.25 -5.34 -4.70
C ILE A 176 5.50 -3.96 -4.08
N LEU A 177 5.00 -2.90 -4.71
CA LEU A 177 5.12 -1.53 -4.20
C LEU A 177 4.43 -1.36 -2.85
N THR A 178 3.27 -1.98 -2.66
CA THR A 178 2.54 -1.91 -1.39
C THR A 178 3.27 -2.69 -0.28
N ALA A 179 3.90 -3.82 -0.61
CA ALA A 179 4.75 -4.56 0.32
C ALA A 179 5.96 -3.72 0.77
N CYS A 180 6.66 -3.07 -0.17
CA CYS A 180 7.76 -2.15 0.16
C CYS A 180 7.28 -0.97 1.01
N PHE A 181 6.11 -0.40 0.69
CA PHE A 181 5.55 0.70 1.46
C PHE A 181 5.17 0.28 2.90
N SER A 182 4.59 -0.91 3.09
CA SER A 182 4.28 -1.47 4.41
C SER A 182 5.55 -1.59 5.26
N ALA A 183 6.61 -2.17 4.69
CA ALA A 183 7.90 -2.29 5.35
C ALA A 183 8.51 -0.92 5.68
N HIS A 184 8.38 0.06 4.79
CA HIS A 184 8.85 1.42 5.02
C HIS A 184 8.05 2.15 6.13
N LEU A 185 6.74 1.95 6.20
CA LEU A 185 5.92 2.44 7.32
C LEU A 185 6.39 1.84 8.66
N LYS A 186 6.69 0.53 8.66
CA LYS A 186 7.24 -0.15 9.84
C LYS A 186 8.57 0.47 10.28
N LEU A 187 9.49 0.72 9.34
CA LEU A 187 10.77 1.41 9.60
C LEU A 187 10.57 2.82 10.17
N ASN A 188 9.65 3.59 9.58
CA ASN A 188 9.38 4.95 10.06
C ASN A 188 8.77 4.94 11.47
N SER A 189 7.97 3.94 11.82
CA SER A 189 7.35 3.83 13.15
C SER A 189 8.31 3.37 14.26
N LEU A 190 9.54 2.98 13.93
CA LEU A 190 10.49 2.40 14.89
C LEU A 190 10.78 3.29 16.12
N HIS A 191 10.66 4.62 15.99
CA HIS A 191 10.88 5.56 17.09
C HIS A 191 9.69 5.68 18.06
N LYS A 192 8.51 5.23 17.64
CA LYS A 192 7.26 5.24 18.43
C LYS A 192 6.95 3.88 19.05
N LEU A 193 7.85 2.92 18.90
CA LEU A 193 7.62 1.57 19.40
C LEU A 193 7.65 1.54 20.94
N PRO A 194 6.83 0.67 21.55
CA PRO A 194 6.87 0.47 22.99
C PRO A 194 8.21 -0.16 23.39
N ILE A 195 8.63 0.14 24.62
CA ILE A 195 9.91 -0.33 25.17
C ILE A 195 9.62 -1.55 26.05
N ALA A 196 10.35 -2.65 25.84
CA ALA A 196 10.34 -3.81 26.72
C ALA A 196 11.60 -3.84 27.59
N ILE A 197 11.44 -4.24 28.86
CA ILE A 197 12.53 -4.48 29.80
C ILE A 197 12.58 -5.98 30.10
N LEU A 198 13.75 -6.60 29.92
CA LEU A 198 13.96 -8.03 30.12
C LEU A 198 14.18 -8.37 31.61
N LYS A 199 13.64 -9.52 32.07
CA LYS A 199 13.77 -9.97 33.48
C LYS A 199 15.22 -10.15 33.92
N ASN A 200 16.09 -10.65 33.05
CA ASN A 200 17.51 -10.91 33.38
C ASN A 200 18.41 -9.66 33.38
N GLN A 201 17.93 -8.50 32.93
CA GLN A 201 18.75 -7.28 32.80
C GLN A 201 18.52 -6.25 33.91
N GLN A 202 17.71 -6.55 34.92
CA GLN A 202 17.56 -5.67 36.09
C GLN A 202 18.79 -5.70 37.03
N VAL A 203 19.68 -6.68 36.88
CA VAL A 203 20.79 -6.94 37.83
C VAL A 203 22.10 -6.27 37.41
N GLU A 204 22.29 -5.98 36.11
CA GLU A 204 23.50 -5.32 35.61
C GLU A 204 23.19 -3.89 35.13
N LYS A 205 24.00 -2.95 35.60
CA LYS A 205 23.94 -1.51 35.33
C LYS A 205 24.12 -1.21 33.84
N GLU A 206 23.04 -1.31 33.09
CA GLU A 206 22.71 -0.56 31.88
C GLU A 206 21.35 -1.09 31.44
N THR A 207 20.29 -0.35 31.73
CA THR A 207 18.96 -0.65 31.18
C THR A 207 19.04 -0.57 29.67
N GLN A 208 19.33 -1.71 29.03
CA GLN A 208 19.26 -1.84 27.59
C GLN A 208 17.78 -1.68 27.22
N ILE A 209 17.47 -0.53 26.64
CA ILE A 209 16.13 -0.18 26.18
C ILE A 209 15.89 -0.98 24.90
N TRP A 210 15.02 -1.99 24.98
CA TRP A 210 14.63 -2.79 23.83
C TRP A 210 13.33 -2.28 23.25
N ASN A 211 13.31 -1.87 21.98
CA ASN A 211 12.09 -1.50 21.27
C ASN A 211 11.39 -2.75 20.75
N VAL A 212 10.10 -2.87 21.02
CA VAL A 212 9.27 -3.96 20.54
C VAL A 212 8.93 -3.76 19.07
N LEU A 213 9.55 -4.54 18.18
CA LEU A 213 9.31 -4.47 16.74
C LEU A 213 7.99 -5.11 16.33
N ASP A 214 7.71 -6.29 16.90
CA ASP A 214 6.55 -7.08 16.55
C ASP A 214 6.29 -8.11 17.66
N ALA A 215 5.01 -8.43 17.88
CA ALA A 215 4.58 -9.31 18.96
C ALA A 215 3.57 -10.34 18.46
N THR A 216 3.82 -11.60 18.75
CA THR A 216 2.92 -12.72 18.51
C THR A 216 2.67 -13.43 19.83
N GLN A 217 1.60 -14.23 19.94
CA GLN A 217 1.15 -14.83 21.20
C GLN A 217 2.27 -15.39 22.10
N ASP A 218 3.30 -16.02 21.51
CA ASP A 218 4.38 -16.66 22.27
C ASP A 218 5.73 -15.94 22.22
N LYS A 219 5.95 -15.05 21.24
CA LYS A 219 7.27 -14.47 20.94
C LYS A 219 7.17 -13.00 20.58
N MET A 220 8.14 -12.24 21.07
CA MET A 220 8.33 -10.84 20.78
C MET A 220 9.70 -10.60 20.14
N ILE A 221 9.74 -9.74 19.13
CA ILE A 221 10.97 -9.33 18.47
C ILE A 221 11.37 -7.98 19.04
N LEU A 222 12.55 -7.94 19.63
CA LEU A 222 13.11 -6.79 20.31
C LEU A 222 14.28 -6.23 19.50
N LEU A 223 14.37 -4.91 19.40
CA LEU A 223 15.47 -4.18 18.77
C LEU A 223 16.15 -3.30 19.81
N ASN A 224 17.44 -3.52 20.04
CA ASN A 224 18.27 -2.61 20.80
C ASN A 224 19.01 -1.67 19.83
N ARG A 225 18.65 -0.39 19.86
CA ARG A 225 19.29 0.64 19.02
C ARG A 225 20.64 1.11 19.56
N ASN A 226 20.86 1.00 20.87
CA ASN A 226 22.09 1.48 21.50
C ASN A 226 23.27 0.53 21.26
N GLU A 227 22.99 -0.74 20.97
CA GLU A 227 24.00 -1.73 20.60
C GLU A 227 23.94 -2.10 19.10
N ASN A 228 24.20 -1.15 18.19
CA ASN A 228 24.29 -1.42 16.75
C ASN A 228 23.09 -2.20 16.15
N ASN A 229 21.85 -1.77 16.46
CA ASN A 229 20.64 -2.41 15.95
C ASN A 229 20.53 -3.92 16.22
N LYS A 230 21.10 -4.43 17.32
CA LYS A 230 20.95 -5.84 17.69
C LYS A 230 19.47 -6.22 17.84
N ILE A 231 19.08 -7.28 17.14
CA ILE A 231 17.74 -7.88 17.23
C ILE A 231 17.80 -9.12 18.13
N LYS A 232 16.85 -9.23 19.06
CA LYS A 232 16.67 -10.39 19.93
C LYS A 232 15.23 -10.88 19.84
N ILE A 233 15.04 -12.19 19.69
CA ILE A 233 13.72 -12.82 19.77
C ILE A 233 13.58 -13.41 21.16
N VAL A 234 12.54 -13.01 21.87
CA VAL A 234 12.35 -13.30 23.30
C VAL A 234 10.94 -13.86 23.50
N LYS A 235 10.77 -14.85 24.38
CA LYS A 235 9.45 -15.33 24.78
C LYS A 235 8.77 -14.31 25.69
N PHE A 236 7.44 -14.23 25.67
CA PHE A 236 6.71 -13.32 26.56
C PHE A 236 7.07 -13.49 28.05
N ASP A 237 7.36 -14.72 28.47
CA ASP A 237 7.74 -15.04 29.85
C ASP A 237 9.06 -14.42 30.31
N GLU A 238 9.96 -14.06 29.37
CA GLU A 238 11.27 -13.46 29.65
C GLU A 238 11.18 -11.92 29.77
N ILE A 239 10.02 -11.33 29.50
CA ILE A 239 9.75 -9.89 29.58
C ILE A 239 9.22 -9.55 30.97
N ASN A 240 9.80 -8.53 31.59
CA ASN A 240 9.37 -8.06 32.90
C ASN A 240 8.26 -7.01 32.79
N GLN A 241 8.45 -6.03 31.91
CA GLN A 241 7.51 -4.94 31.71
C GLN A 241 7.57 -4.40 30.28
N ILE A 242 6.42 -4.00 29.74
CA ILE A 242 6.31 -3.25 28.48
C ILE A 242 5.80 -1.85 28.83
N ILE A 243 6.55 -0.82 28.46
CA ILE A 243 6.24 0.59 28.69
C ILE A 243 5.84 1.21 27.37
N SER A 244 4.66 1.82 27.30
CA SER A 244 4.23 2.58 26.12
C SER A 244 5.09 3.85 26.00
N ASN A 245 5.76 4.02 24.86
CA ASN A 245 6.54 5.22 24.60
C ASN A 245 5.60 6.33 24.11
N HIS A 246 4.94 7.03 25.03
CA HIS A 246 4.15 8.23 24.71
C HIS A 246 5.07 9.45 24.67
N LYS A 247 5.60 9.76 23.49
CA LYS A 247 6.15 11.08 23.15
C LYS A 247 5.50 11.61 21.88
#